data_AF-A0A963SN62-F1
#
_entry.id   AF-A0A963SN62-F1
#
_cell.length_a   1.000
_cell.length_b   1.000
_cell.length_c   1.000
_cell.angle_alpha   90.00
_cell.angle_beta   90.00
_cell.angle_gamma   90.00
#
_symmetry.space_group_name_H-M   'P 1'
#
loop_
_entity.id
_entity.type
_entity.pdbx_description
1 polymer ?
#
loop_
_entity_poly.entity_id
_entity_poly.type
_entity_poly.pdbx_seq_one_letter_code
_entity_poly.pdbx_strand_id
1 'polypeptide(L)'
;KLVFFFDEAHLLFDDAPKALEEKIEQVVRLIRSKGVGVYFVTQNPIDIPEDVAGQLGNRVQHALRAFTPRDKKAIKAAADTFRINPDLDVEQAITELRVGEALVSTLMEDGAPSVVQRTLIKPPRSRLGPVTPKERAIIASISPVEGKYDEAVDRESAEEIIAQKMVDAAATAEEVEEKGEEEVRKRERKSTSMWDGLAGKAAKAAAGAAAASAGSILASKLQGKKSRANPTATAASSAAGTVADEIGKAIGIPGMGRFARNLIGGLMR
;
A
#
# COMPACT_ATOMS: atom_id res chain seq x y z
N LYS A 1 -14.77 15.74 -10.40
CA LYS A 1 -13.44 16.25 -9.99
C LYS A 1 -13.06 15.46 -8.74
N LEU A 2 -11.90 14.81 -8.73
CA LEU A 2 -11.45 13.94 -7.65
C LEU A 2 -10.37 14.64 -6.85
N VAL A 3 -10.41 14.52 -5.51
CA VAL A 3 -9.41 15.10 -4.62
C VAL A 3 -9.01 14.05 -3.60
N PHE A 4 -7.71 13.84 -3.44
CA PHE A 4 -7.14 13.00 -2.39
C PHE A 4 -6.60 13.87 -1.26
N PHE A 5 -6.95 13.50 -0.04
CA PHE A 5 -6.38 14.06 1.18
C PHE A 5 -5.58 12.95 1.86
N PHE A 6 -4.30 13.20 2.06
CA PHE A 6 -3.41 12.34 2.84
C PHE A 6 -3.19 13.04 4.18
N ASP A 7 -3.92 12.59 5.18
CA ASP A 7 -3.71 13.02 6.56
C ASP A 7 -2.53 12.26 7.16
N GLU A 8 -1.79 12.92 8.05
CA GLU A 8 -0.50 12.45 8.56
C GLU A 8 0.45 11.99 7.45
N ALA A 9 0.61 12.86 6.45
CA ALA A 9 1.39 12.59 5.24
C ALA A 9 2.84 12.16 5.50
N HIS A 10 3.41 12.47 6.67
CA HIS A 10 4.73 12.01 7.09
C HIS A 10 4.85 10.48 7.04
N LEU A 11 3.77 9.74 7.32
CA LEU A 11 3.75 8.27 7.27
C LEU A 11 3.97 7.69 5.87
N LEU A 12 3.76 8.49 4.82
CA LEU A 12 4.04 8.05 3.44
C LEU A 12 5.52 8.15 3.08
N PHE A 13 6.28 8.96 3.82
CA PHE A 13 7.67 9.31 3.51
C PHE A 13 8.65 8.78 4.57
N ASP A 14 8.20 8.55 5.81
CA ASP A 14 9.02 7.97 6.86
C ASP A 14 9.52 6.57 6.46
N ASP A 15 10.85 6.41 6.46
CA ASP A 15 11.57 5.19 6.04
C ASP A 15 11.19 4.68 4.64
N ALA A 16 10.63 5.54 3.78
CA ALA A 16 10.26 5.19 2.43
C ALA A 16 11.51 4.92 1.58
N PRO A 17 11.56 3.82 0.79
CA PRO A 17 12.62 3.63 -0.18
C PRO A 17 12.60 4.76 -1.21
N LYS A 18 13.78 5.24 -1.65
CA LYS A 18 13.89 6.30 -2.68
C LYS A 18 13.04 6.04 -3.93
N ALA A 19 12.95 4.78 -4.36
CA ALA A 19 12.12 4.40 -5.51
C ALA A 19 10.62 4.69 -5.30
N LEU A 20 10.12 4.63 -4.06
CA LEU A 20 8.75 4.97 -3.71
C LEU A 20 8.55 6.50 -3.72
N GLU A 21 9.49 7.25 -3.13
CA GLU A 21 9.47 8.72 -3.14
C GLU A 21 9.45 9.28 -4.56
N GLU A 22 10.37 8.82 -5.43
CA GLU A 22 10.42 9.17 -6.84
C GLU A 22 9.10 8.86 -7.56
N LYS A 23 8.44 7.76 -7.18
CA LYS A 23 7.15 7.40 -7.77
C LYS A 23 6.03 8.32 -7.30
N ILE A 24 6.01 8.69 -6.01
CA ILE A 24 5.05 9.63 -5.46
C ILE A 24 5.23 10.99 -6.13
N GLU A 25 6.46 11.49 -6.26
CA GLU A 25 6.77 12.73 -6.97
C GLU A 25 6.26 12.69 -8.41
N GLN A 26 6.56 11.61 -9.14
CA GLN A 26 6.07 11.42 -10.51
C GLN A 26 4.54 11.44 -10.58
N VAL A 27 3.86 10.78 -9.64
CA VAL A 27 2.40 10.78 -9.56
C VAL A 27 1.87 12.19 -9.31
N VAL A 28 2.38 12.91 -8.32
CA VAL A 28 1.99 14.29 -7.98
C VAL A 28 2.14 15.23 -9.19
N ARG A 29 3.21 15.08 -9.97
CA ARG A 29 3.42 15.85 -11.20
C ARG A 29 2.38 15.52 -12.28
N LEU A 30 2.06 14.25 -12.48
CA LEU A 30 1.15 13.81 -13.55
C LEU A 30 -0.32 14.12 -13.25
N ILE A 31 -0.77 13.95 -12.00
CA ILE A 31 -2.18 14.10 -11.62
C ILE A 31 -2.73 15.51 -11.85
N ARG A 32 -1.88 16.55 -11.78
CA ARG A 32 -2.27 17.94 -12.04
C ARG A 32 -2.91 18.09 -13.41
N SER A 33 -2.35 17.40 -14.42
CA SER A 33 -2.87 17.40 -15.80
C SER A 33 -4.14 16.57 -16.00
N LYS A 34 -4.50 15.72 -15.02
CA LYS A 34 -5.67 14.82 -15.06
C LYS A 34 -6.87 15.37 -14.29
N GLY A 35 -6.79 16.60 -13.76
CA GLY A 35 -7.87 17.21 -13.01
C GLY A 35 -8.12 16.56 -11.64
N VAL A 36 -7.08 15.96 -11.06
CA VAL A 36 -7.09 15.37 -9.72
C VAL A 36 -6.26 16.24 -8.78
N GLY A 37 -6.85 16.65 -7.66
CA GLY A 37 -6.16 17.38 -6.60
C GLY A 37 -5.54 16.44 -5.57
N VAL A 38 -4.37 16.78 -5.05
CA VAL A 38 -3.75 16.11 -3.90
C VAL A 38 -3.41 17.13 -2.84
N TYR A 39 -3.78 16.81 -1.60
CA TYR A 39 -3.47 17.59 -0.40
C TYR A 39 -2.74 16.68 0.57
N PHE A 40 -1.55 17.10 0.97
CA PHE A 40 -0.80 16.49 2.07
C PHE A 40 -1.01 17.33 3.32
N VAL A 41 -1.49 16.69 4.38
CA VAL A 41 -1.72 17.30 5.69
C VAL A 41 -0.74 16.66 6.65
N THR A 42 0.11 17.48 7.27
CA THR A 42 1.14 17.04 8.21
C THR A 42 1.28 18.07 9.33
N GLN A 43 1.73 17.61 10.50
CA GLN A 43 2.04 18.49 11.63
C GLN A 43 3.31 19.30 11.39
N ASN A 44 4.31 18.74 10.69
CA ASN A 44 5.58 19.39 10.44
C ASN A 44 5.93 19.43 8.94
N PRO A 45 6.20 20.61 8.37
CA PRO A 45 6.52 20.77 6.94
C PRO A 45 7.78 20.00 6.50
N ILE A 46 8.74 19.75 7.40
CA ILE A 46 10.00 19.05 7.06
C ILE A 46 9.81 17.56 6.78
N ASP A 47 8.66 17.01 7.16
CA ASP A 47 8.38 15.59 6.97
C ASP A 47 7.91 15.29 5.52
N ILE A 48 7.74 16.32 4.69
CA ILE A 48 7.46 16.19 3.26
C ILE A 48 8.76 16.47 2.48
N PRO A 49 9.22 15.55 1.62
CA PRO A 49 10.42 15.76 0.80
C PRO A 49 10.32 17.02 -0.07
N GLU A 50 11.42 17.76 -0.20
CA GLU A 50 11.47 19.03 -0.96
C GLU A 50 10.99 18.89 -2.41
N ASP A 51 11.32 17.78 -3.08
CA ASP A 51 10.91 17.51 -4.46
C ASP A 51 9.39 17.40 -4.58
N VAL A 52 8.73 16.78 -3.60
CA VAL A 52 7.26 16.68 -3.56
C VAL A 52 6.66 18.00 -3.11
N ALA A 53 7.23 18.62 -2.07
CA ALA A 53 6.80 19.92 -1.59
C ALA A 53 6.80 20.92 -2.74
N GLY A 54 7.89 21.05 -3.51
CA GLY A 54 8.01 21.98 -4.64
C GLY A 54 6.92 21.84 -5.72
N GLN A 55 6.28 20.67 -5.87
CA GLN A 55 5.19 20.47 -6.84
C GLN A 55 3.83 21.00 -6.35
N LEU A 56 3.68 21.25 -5.05
CA LEU A 56 2.42 21.65 -4.43
C LEU A 56 2.26 23.18 -4.49
N GLY A 57 1.32 23.63 -5.31
CA GLY A 57 1.11 25.07 -5.53
C GLY A 57 0.25 25.79 -4.49
N ASN A 58 -0.63 25.07 -3.79
CA ASN A 58 -1.45 25.64 -2.72
C ASN A 58 -0.80 25.37 -1.36
N ARG A 59 -0.74 26.38 -0.50
CA ARG A 59 -0.12 26.35 0.82
C ARG A 59 -1.05 26.95 1.86
N VAL A 60 -1.20 26.22 2.96
CA VAL A 60 -1.93 26.66 4.15
C VAL A 60 -1.09 26.26 5.36
N GLN A 61 -0.42 27.22 5.97
CA GLN A 61 0.42 26.99 7.14
C GLN A 61 -0.27 27.56 8.38
N HIS A 62 -0.60 26.69 9.32
CA HIS A 62 -1.08 27.08 10.64
C HIS A 62 0.10 27.37 11.58
N ALA A 63 -0.21 27.88 12.78
CA ALA A 63 0.78 28.20 13.79
C ALA A 63 1.71 27.01 14.08
N LEU A 64 3.02 27.26 14.03
CA LEU A 64 4.05 26.32 14.51
C LEU A 64 4.65 26.86 15.80
N ARG A 65 4.92 25.96 16.75
CA ARG A 65 5.53 26.32 18.02
C ARG A 65 7.04 26.08 17.96
N ALA A 66 7.82 27.10 18.27
CA ALA A 66 9.28 27.02 18.26
C ALA A 66 9.83 26.76 19.68
N PHE A 67 10.03 25.51 20.08
CA PHE A 67 10.67 25.19 21.36
C PHE A 67 12.05 24.55 21.18
N THR A 68 12.26 23.84 20.07
CA THR A 68 13.48 23.10 19.79
C THR A 68 14.20 23.65 18.55
N PRO A 69 15.50 23.33 18.37
CA PRO A 69 16.21 23.63 17.12
C PRO A 69 15.57 22.98 15.88
N ARG A 70 14.92 21.82 16.04
CA ARG A 70 14.19 21.16 14.96
C ARG A 70 12.98 21.99 14.53
N ASP A 71 12.24 22.55 15.49
CA ASP A 71 11.08 23.41 15.19
C ASP A 71 11.49 24.70 14.49
N LYS A 72 12.63 25.29 14.87
CA LYS A 72 13.17 26.47 14.17
C LYS A 72 13.49 26.18 12.71
N LYS A 73 14.07 25.01 12.43
CA LYS A 73 14.31 24.56 11.05
C LYS A 73 12.99 24.36 10.30
N ALA A 74 11.97 23.81 10.96
CA ALA A 74 10.66 23.64 10.37
C ALA A 74 9.97 24.95 10.00
N ILE A 75 10.06 25.96 10.88
CA ILE A 75 9.53 27.30 10.60
C ILE A 75 10.22 27.91 9.40
N LYS A 76 11.55 27.83 9.35
CA LYS A 76 12.32 28.34 8.21
C LYS A 76 11.96 27.61 6.91
N ALA A 77 11.91 26.28 6.94
CA ALA A 77 11.53 25.48 5.79
C ALA A 77 10.11 25.84 5.29
N ALA A 78 9.14 26.00 6.20
CA ALA A 78 7.80 26.47 5.82
C ALA A 78 7.83 27.85 5.19
N ALA A 79 8.56 28.80 5.79
CA ALA A 79 8.65 30.17 5.28
C ALA A 79 9.26 30.24 3.87
N ASP A 80 10.31 29.45 3.62
CA ASP A 80 10.99 29.36 2.32
C ASP A 80 10.08 28.78 1.21
N THR A 81 9.01 28.05 1.58
CA THR A 81 8.05 27.53 0.59
C THR A 81 7.02 28.55 0.10
N PHE A 82 6.94 29.72 0.73
CA PHE A 82 6.00 30.77 0.37
C PHE A 82 6.61 31.77 -0.61
N ARG A 83 5.75 32.36 -1.45
CA ARG A 83 6.14 33.53 -2.23
C ARG A 83 6.34 34.71 -1.28
N ILE A 84 7.53 35.31 -1.35
CA ILE A 84 7.95 36.44 -0.51
C ILE A 84 6.91 37.56 -0.54
N ASN A 85 6.59 38.08 0.64
CA ASN A 85 5.78 39.27 0.83
C ASN A 85 6.64 40.35 1.49
N PRO A 86 6.88 41.51 0.85
CA PRO A 86 7.70 42.58 1.43
C PRO A 86 7.08 43.21 2.69
N ASP A 87 5.76 43.09 2.86
CA ASP A 87 5.01 43.69 3.98
C ASP A 87 4.84 42.72 5.16
N LEU A 88 5.33 41.48 5.04
CA LEU A 88 5.13 40.43 6.03
C LEU A 88 6.38 39.57 6.20
N ASP A 89 6.95 39.59 7.41
CA ASP A 89 7.94 38.58 7.81
C ASP A 89 7.23 37.23 8.03
N VAL A 90 7.43 36.31 7.09
CA VAL A 90 6.78 34.99 7.08
C VAL A 90 7.27 34.12 8.25
N GLU A 91 8.57 34.12 8.55
CA GLU A 91 9.13 33.33 9.64
C GLU A 91 8.58 33.79 10.99
N GLN A 92 8.59 35.10 11.22
CA GLN A 92 8.03 35.68 12.43
C GLN A 92 6.51 35.44 12.51
N ALA A 93 5.78 35.68 11.43
CA ALA A 93 4.33 35.53 11.39
C ALA A 93 3.89 34.10 11.74
N ILE A 94 4.58 33.06 11.27
CA ILE A 94 4.26 31.66 11.60
C ILE A 94 4.22 31.42 13.11
N THR A 95 5.12 32.05 13.87
CA THR A 95 5.19 31.90 15.34
C THR A 95 4.14 32.70 16.09
N GLU A 96 3.64 33.79 15.49
CA GLU A 96 2.66 34.71 16.08
C GLU A 96 1.21 34.37 15.74
N LEU A 97 0.98 33.42 14.83
CA LEU A 97 -0.34 32.95 14.45
C LEU A 97 -1.10 32.40 15.67
N ARG A 98 -2.38 32.75 15.76
CA ARG A 98 -3.30 32.22 16.78
C ARG A 98 -4.18 31.10 16.22
N VAL A 99 -4.90 30.42 17.11
CA VAL A 99 -5.88 29.40 16.71
C VAL A 99 -6.93 30.04 15.79
N GLY A 100 -7.16 29.42 14.64
CA GLY A 100 -8.06 29.94 13.60
C GLY A 100 -7.41 30.90 12.62
N GLU A 101 -6.11 31.16 12.73
CA GLU A 101 -5.33 31.91 11.75
C GLU A 101 -4.36 30.99 10.99
N ALA A 102 -4.08 31.35 9.73
CA ALA A 102 -3.09 30.67 8.91
C ALA A 102 -2.45 31.64 7.90
N LEU A 103 -1.22 31.32 7.50
CA LEU A 103 -0.62 31.88 6.30
C LEU A 103 -1.11 31.08 5.09
N VAL A 104 -1.65 31.79 4.11
CA VAL A 104 -2.26 31.18 2.92
C VAL A 104 -1.63 31.75 1.66
N SER A 105 -1.27 30.85 0.75
CA SER A 105 -0.90 31.16 -0.63
C SER A 105 -1.59 30.14 -1.53
N THR A 106 -2.33 30.63 -2.52
CA THR A 106 -3.08 29.78 -3.46
C THR A 106 -2.64 30.07 -4.88
N LEU A 107 -2.84 29.11 -5.77
CA LEU A 107 -2.59 29.30 -7.19
C LEU A 107 -3.53 30.36 -7.78
N MET A 108 -2.95 31.32 -8.50
CA MET A 108 -3.65 32.29 -9.33
C MET A 108 -4.04 31.69 -10.69
N GLU A 109 -4.77 32.43 -11.51
CA GLU A 109 -5.26 31.96 -12.82
C GLU A 109 -4.13 31.59 -13.79
N ASP A 110 -2.98 32.26 -13.67
CA ASP A 110 -1.74 31.97 -14.40
C ASP A 110 -0.99 30.74 -13.88
N GLY A 111 -1.48 30.11 -12.80
CA GLY A 111 -0.85 28.96 -12.16
C GLY A 111 0.36 29.30 -11.29
N ALA A 112 0.65 30.58 -11.05
CA ALA A 112 1.66 31.02 -10.09
C ALA A 112 1.08 31.11 -8.67
N PRO A 113 1.87 30.83 -7.61
CA PRO A 113 1.43 31.08 -6.25
C PRO A 113 1.16 32.56 -5.98
N SER A 114 0.08 32.85 -5.28
CA SER A 114 -0.22 34.19 -4.78
C SER A 114 0.80 34.61 -3.72
N VAL A 115 0.97 35.92 -3.53
CA VAL A 115 1.74 36.44 -2.40
C VAL A 115 1.10 35.94 -1.10
N VAL A 116 1.92 35.48 -0.15
CA VAL A 116 1.43 34.93 1.11
C VAL A 116 0.74 36.01 1.94
N GLN A 117 -0.41 35.67 2.51
CA GLN A 117 -1.16 36.55 3.40
C GLN A 117 -1.53 35.84 4.70
N ARG A 118 -1.59 36.62 5.79
CA ARG A 118 -2.19 36.17 7.05
C ARG A 118 -3.71 36.24 6.92
N THR A 119 -4.37 35.12 7.18
CA THR A 119 -5.82 34.97 6.98
C THR A 119 -6.48 34.31 8.18
N LEU A 120 -7.77 34.61 8.37
CA LEU A 120 -8.62 33.89 9.31
C LEU A 120 -9.29 32.71 8.59
N ILE A 121 -9.14 31.52 9.15
CA ILE A 121 -9.76 30.31 8.63
C ILE A 121 -11.18 30.23 9.15
N LYS A 122 -12.13 30.33 8.23
CA LYS A 122 -13.54 30.11 8.54
C LYS A 122 -13.75 28.63 8.89
N PRO A 123 -14.25 28.30 10.09
CA PRO A 123 -14.50 26.92 10.45
C PRO A 123 -15.53 26.31 9.49
N PRO A 124 -15.39 25.02 9.14
CA PRO A 124 -16.40 24.34 8.34
C PRO A 124 -17.74 24.40 9.07
N ARG A 125 -18.82 24.67 8.33
CA ARG A 125 -20.17 24.43 8.84
C ARG A 125 -20.41 22.92 8.83
N SER A 126 -19.80 22.19 9.75
CA SER A 126 -20.06 20.77 9.91
C SER A 126 -21.25 20.57 10.84
N ARG A 127 -22.11 19.62 10.48
CA ARG A 127 -23.01 18.99 11.45
C ARG A 127 -22.24 17.85 12.08
N LEU A 128 -22.03 17.93 13.40
CA LEU A 128 -21.54 16.81 14.19
C LEU A 128 -22.70 15.83 14.40
N GLY A 129 -22.62 14.65 13.79
CA GLY A 129 -23.61 13.58 13.94
C GLY A 129 -23.88 12.82 12.64
N PRO A 130 -24.41 11.59 12.72
CA PRO A 130 -24.75 10.81 11.54
C PRO A 130 -25.85 11.49 10.72
N VAL A 131 -25.77 11.36 9.39
CA VAL A 131 -26.85 11.77 8.49
C VAL A 131 -28.10 10.97 8.81
N THR A 132 -29.28 11.60 8.85
CA THR A 132 -30.50 10.85 9.10
C THR A 132 -30.84 9.98 7.88
N PRO A 133 -31.56 8.85 8.05
CA PRO A 133 -31.97 8.01 6.93
C PRO A 133 -32.78 8.79 5.87
N LYS A 134 -33.62 9.74 6.32
CA LYS A 134 -34.42 10.60 5.44
C LYS A 134 -33.55 11.55 4.61
N GLU A 135 -32.58 12.21 5.23
CA GLU A 135 -31.64 13.10 4.52
C GLU A 135 -30.78 12.31 3.54
N ARG A 136 -30.30 11.12 3.93
CA ARG A 136 -29.52 10.24 3.05
C ARG A 136 -30.32 9.84 1.83
N ALA A 137 -31.59 9.46 1.99
CA ALA A 137 -32.47 9.10 0.88
C ALA A 137 -32.67 10.28 -0.10
N ILE A 138 -32.88 11.50 0.43
CA ILE A 138 -33.00 12.71 -0.40
C ILE A 138 -31.71 12.97 -1.17
N ILE A 139 -30.54 12.93 -0.50
CA ILE A 139 -29.24 13.16 -1.14
C ILE A 139 -28.96 12.09 -2.21
N ALA A 140 -29.29 10.84 -1.95
CA ALA A 140 -29.15 9.76 -2.91
C ALA A 140 -30.05 9.98 -4.15
N SER A 141 -31.30 10.40 -3.95
CA SER A 141 -32.27 10.64 -5.05
C SER A 141 -31.94 11.81 -5.98
N ILE A 142 -31.06 12.72 -5.56
CA ILE A 142 -30.60 13.85 -6.39
C ILE A 142 -29.17 13.64 -6.90
N SER A 143 -28.58 12.49 -6.59
CA SER A 143 -27.19 12.18 -6.94
C SER A 143 -27.07 11.87 -8.44
N PRO A 144 -26.09 12.46 -9.15
CA PRO A 144 -25.83 12.13 -10.55
C PRO A 144 -25.43 10.66 -10.81
N VAL A 145 -25.19 9.89 -9.75
CA VAL A 145 -24.80 8.47 -9.80
C VAL A 145 -25.82 7.55 -9.12
N GLU A 146 -27.05 8.03 -8.90
CA GLU A 146 -28.17 7.20 -8.46
C GLU A 146 -28.30 5.94 -9.35
N GLY A 147 -28.57 4.79 -8.74
CA GLY A 147 -28.69 3.50 -9.43
C GLY A 147 -27.35 2.84 -9.81
N LYS A 148 -26.26 3.60 -9.94
CA LYS A 148 -24.97 3.05 -10.41
C LYS A 148 -24.21 2.28 -9.32
N TYR A 149 -24.31 2.70 -8.08
CA TYR A 149 -23.56 2.16 -6.94
C TYR A 149 -24.48 1.69 -5.80
N ASP A 150 -25.76 1.49 -6.09
CA ASP A 150 -26.77 1.19 -5.08
C ASP A 150 -26.72 -0.28 -4.65
N GLU A 151 -26.34 -1.16 -5.56
CA GLU A 151 -26.11 -2.58 -5.28
C GLU A 151 -24.68 -2.79 -4.77
N ALA A 152 -24.58 -3.24 -3.52
CA ALA A 152 -23.33 -3.70 -2.96
C ALA A 152 -22.92 -5.00 -3.66
N VAL A 153 -21.78 -4.97 -4.37
CA VAL A 153 -21.18 -6.17 -4.95
C VAL A 153 -20.18 -6.72 -3.95
N ASP A 154 -20.56 -7.79 -3.27
CA ASP A 154 -19.64 -8.60 -2.50
C ASP A 154 -18.90 -9.55 -3.45
N ARG A 155 -17.59 -9.36 -3.58
CA ARG A 155 -16.76 -10.18 -4.49
C ARG A 155 -16.11 -11.27 -3.68
N GLU A 156 -16.03 -12.47 -4.25
CA GLU A 156 -15.29 -13.58 -3.65
C GLU A 156 -13.88 -13.11 -3.26
N SER A 157 -13.58 -13.23 -1.97
CA SER A 157 -12.30 -12.81 -1.43
C SER A 157 -11.21 -13.79 -1.85
N ALA A 158 -9.96 -13.31 -1.87
CA ALA A 158 -8.82 -14.18 -2.15
C ALA A 158 -8.71 -15.34 -1.14
N GLU A 159 -9.12 -15.10 0.11
CA GLU A 159 -9.18 -16.11 1.17
C GLU A 159 -10.19 -17.21 0.84
N GLU A 160 -11.41 -16.84 0.45
CA GLU A 160 -12.48 -17.78 0.06
C GLU A 160 -12.07 -18.64 -1.13
N ILE A 161 -11.45 -18.04 -2.15
CA ILE A 161 -10.96 -18.76 -3.33
C ILE A 161 -9.85 -19.76 -2.95
N ILE A 162 -8.97 -19.40 -2.01
CA ILE A 162 -7.88 -20.28 -1.56
C ILE A 162 -8.44 -21.42 -0.70
N ALA A 163 -9.35 -21.12 0.23
CA ALA A 163 -10.00 -22.11 1.08
C ALA A 163 -10.76 -23.15 0.25
N GLN A 164 -11.53 -22.70 -0.74
CA GLN A 164 -12.27 -23.59 -1.64
C GLN A 164 -11.31 -24.53 -2.40
N LYS A 165 -10.17 -24.01 -2.90
CA LYS A 165 -9.16 -24.82 -3.56
C LYS A 165 -8.47 -25.82 -2.65
N MET A 166 -8.30 -25.51 -1.36
CA MET A 166 -7.76 -26.47 -0.39
C MET A 166 -8.74 -27.62 -0.14
N VAL A 167 -10.04 -27.33 -0.05
CA VAL A 167 -11.09 -28.34 0.09
C VAL A 167 -11.15 -29.23 -1.16
N ASP A 168 -11.13 -28.63 -2.35
CA ASP A 168 -11.13 -29.38 -3.62
C ASP A 168 -9.89 -30.26 -3.78
N ALA A 169 -8.71 -29.77 -3.34
CA ALA A 169 -7.47 -30.53 -3.36
C ALA A 169 -7.49 -31.73 -2.38
N ALA A 170 -8.07 -31.55 -1.19
CA ALA A 170 -8.24 -32.63 -0.22
C ALA A 170 -9.20 -33.71 -0.73
N ALA A 171 -10.35 -33.32 -1.29
CA ALA A 171 -11.30 -34.25 -1.89
C ALA A 171 -10.71 -35.00 -3.09
N THR A 172 -9.89 -34.33 -3.91
CA THR A 172 -9.19 -34.97 -5.03
C THR A 172 -8.14 -35.97 -4.54
N ALA A 173 -7.45 -35.69 -3.42
CA ALA A 173 -6.47 -36.60 -2.84
C ALA A 173 -7.13 -37.88 -2.31
N GLU A 174 -8.29 -37.77 -1.64
CA GLU A 174 -9.08 -38.92 -1.18
C GLU A 174 -9.60 -39.76 -2.36
N GLU A 175 -10.09 -39.13 -3.43
CA GLU A 175 -10.56 -39.86 -4.63
C GLU A 175 -9.41 -40.58 -5.37
N VAL A 176 -8.20 -40.02 -5.37
CA VAL A 176 -7.01 -40.65 -5.95
C VAL A 176 -6.58 -41.88 -5.13
N GLU A 177 -6.74 -41.84 -3.81
CA GLU A 177 -6.42 -42.95 -2.92
C GLU A 177 -7.42 -44.13 -3.10
N GLU A 178 -8.70 -43.84 -3.36
CA GLU A 178 -9.72 -44.88 -3.59
C GLU A 178 -9.73 -45.49 -5.00
N LYS A 179 -9.52 -44.69 -6.05
CA LYS A 179 -9.73 -45.12 -7.46
C LYS A 179 -8.45 -45.25 -8.28
N GLY A 180 -7.31 -44.84 -7.71
CA GLY A 180 -6.03 -44.87 -8.38
C GLY A 180 -5.81 -43.69 -9.34
N GLU A 181 -4.56 -43.26 -9.46
CA GLU A 181 -4.15 -42.06 -10.21
C GLU A 181 -4.55 -42.08 -11.70
N GLU A 182 -4.64 -43.26 -12.33
CA GLU A 182 -4.92 -43.38 -13.77
C GLU A 182 -6.37 -43.09 -14.16
N GLU A 183 -7.34 -43.35 -13.28
CA GLU A 183 -8.76 -43.04 -13.56
C GLU A 183 -9.09 -41.57 -13.32
N VAL A 184 -8.55 -40.97 -12.25
CA VAL A 184 -8.76 -39.56 -11.90
C VAL A 184 -8.14 -38.63 -12.96
N ARG A 185 -7.00 -39.02 -13.53
CA ARG A 185 -6.29 -38.26 -14.58
C ARG A 185 -6.99 -38.25 -15.95
N LYS A 186 -7.93 -39.17 -16.19
CA LYS A 186 -8.74 -39.23 -17.44
C LYS A 186 -9.93 -38.28 -17.44
N ARG A 187 -10.30 -37.67 -16.30
CA ARG A 187 -11.38 -36.67 -16.25
C ARG A 187 -10.88 -35.30 -16.72
N GLU A 188 -11.72 -34.62 -17.50
CA GLU A 188 -11.49 -33.24 -17.90
C GLU A 188 -11.54 -32.30 -16.68
N ARG A 189 -10.51 -31.45 -16.56
CA ARG A 189 -10.41 -30.47 -15.47
C ARG A 189 -11.56 -29.46 -15.56
N LYS A 190 -12.31 -29.32 -14.47
CA LYS A 190 -13.50 -28.45 -14.38
C LYS A 190 -13.20 -26.94 -14.28
N SER A 191 -11.94 -26.50 -14.29
CA SER A 191 -11.64 -25.05 -14.24
C SER A 191 -10.50 -24.65 -15.18
N THR A 192 -10.78 -23.66 -16.02
CA THR A 192 -9.87 -23.04 -16.99
C THR A 192 -9.40 -21.67 -16.49
N SER A 193 -8.92 -21.59 -15.24
CA SER A 193 -8.32 -20.36 -14.73
C SER A 193 -6.84 -20.31 -15.13
N MET A 194 -6.39 -19.22 -15.79
CA MET A 194 -4.98 -19.00 -16.13
C MET A 194 -4.02 -19.10 -14.92
N TRP A 195 -4.53 -18.94 -13.70
CA TRP A 195 -3.78 -19.13 -12.45
C TRP A 195 -3.52 -20.59 -12.08
N ASP A 196 -4.31 -21.53 -12.61
CA ASP A 196 -4.19 -22.97 -12.36
C ASP A 196 -2.98 -23.58 -13.07
N GLY A 197 -2.53 -22.96 -14.18
CA GLY A 197 -1.30 -23.34 -14.88
C GLY A 197 -0.03 -23.02 -14.10
N LEU A 198 -0.06 -21.99 -13.24
CA LEU A 198 1.06 -21.60 -12.39
C LEU A 198 1.08 -22.41 -11.09
N ALA A 199 -0.09 -22.58 -10.46
CA ALA A 199 -0.25 -23.41 -9.26
C ALA A 199 0.00 -24.90 -9.55
N GLY A 200 -0.49 -25.42 -10.68
CA GLY A 200 -0.25 -26.81 -11.10
C GLY A 200 1.21 -27.10 -11.45
N LYS A 201 1.96 -26.10 -11.96
CA LYS A 201 3.41 -26.22 -12.17
C LYS A 201 4.18 -26.18 -10.84
N ALA A 202 3.78 -25.33 -9.90
CA ALA A 202 4.37 -25.28 -8.57
C ALA A 202 4.09 -26.56 -7.76
N ALA A 203 2.88 -27.11 -7.84
CA ALA A 203 2.51 -28.37 -7.21
C ALA A 203 3.25 -29.57 -7.82
N LYS A 204 3.41 -29.61 -9.15
CA LYS A 204 4.18 -30.66 -9.84
C LYS A 204 5.68 -30.59 -9.51
N ALA A 205 6.22 -29.39 -9.32
CA ALA A 205 7.60 -29.19 -8.86
C ALA A 205 7.78 -29.55 -7.38
N ALA A 206 6.81 -29.23 -6.51
CA ALA A 206 6.80 -29.63 -5.11
C ALA A 206 6.67 -31.15 -4.92
N ALA A 207 5.84 -31.82 -5.72
CA ALA A 207 5.72 -33.28 -5.73
C ALA A 207 7.00 -33.96 -6.26
N GLY A 208 7.61 -33.41 -7.31
CA GLY A 208 8.93 -33.87 -7.80
C GLY A 208 10.05 -33.66 -6.78
N ALA A 209 10.00 -32.56 -6.01
CA ALA A 209 10.94 -32.27 -4.93
C ALA A 209 10.72 -33.16 -3.71
N ALA A 210 9.46 -33.49 -3.37
CA ALA A 210 9.13 -34.45 -2.32
C ALA A 210 9.63 -35.86 -2.68
N ALA A 211 9.46 -36.29 -3.93
CA ALA A 211 10.01 -37.55 -4.44
C ALA A 211 11.56 -37.57 -4.44
N ALA A 212 12.21 -36.45 -4.76
CA ALA A 212 13.67 -36.31 -4.65
C ALA A 212 14.17 -36.30 -3.18
N SER A 213 13.36 -35.78 -2.25
CA SER A 213 13.70 -35.73 -0.81
C SER A 213 13.51 -37.05 -0.07
N ALA A 214 12.69 -37.97 -0.59
CA ALA A 214 12.59 -39.33 -0.04
C ALA A 214 13.91 -40.11 -0.15
N GLY A 215 14.74 -39.81 -1.16
CA GLY A 215 16.07 -40.42 -1.34
C GLY A 215 17.11 -39.97 -0.31
N SER A 216 17.09 -38.70 0.13
CA SER A 216 18.08 -38.15 1.08
C SER A 216 17.70 -38.39 2.55
N ILE A 217 16.41 -38.51 2.85
CA ILE A 217 15.90 -38.87 4.19
C ILE A 217 16.12 -40.36 4.47
N LEU A 218 16.05 -41.24 3.45
CA LEU A 218 16.37 -42.66 3.59
C LEU A 218 17.90 -42.89 3.68
N ALA A 219 18.71 -42.14 2.94
CA ALA A 219 20.17 -42.24 2.97
C ALA A 219 20.79 -41.80 4.31
N SER A 220 20.22 -40.78 4.96
CA SER A 220 20.66 -40.32 6.29
C SER A 220 20.25 -41.26 7.43
N LYS A 221 19.26 -42.14 7.22
CA LYS A 221 18.85 -43.18 8.19
C LYS A 221 19.75 -44.43 8.13
N LEU A 222 20.46 -44.66 7.03
CA LEU A 222 21.38 -45.80 6.83
C LEU A 222 22.83 -45.51 7.26
N GLN A 223 23.27 -44.25 7.26
CA GLN A 223 24.59 -43.86 7.77
C GLN A 223 24.47 -43.21 9.14
N GLY A 224 24.62 -44.01 10.20
CA GLY A 224 24.49 -43.61 11.61
C GLY A 224 25.52 -42.59 12.11
N LYS A 225 25.49 -41.35 11.63
CA LYS A 225 26.20 -40.20 12.23
C LYS A 225 25.19 -39.27 12.90
N LYS A 226 25.21 -39.25 14.24
CA LYS A 226 24.44 -38.31 15.07
C LYS A 226 25.04 -36.91 14.94
N SER A 227 24.36 -36.02 14.21
CA SER A 227 24.59 -34.58 14.25
C SER A 227 23.55 -33.91 15.16
N ARG A 228 23.96 -32.90 15.95
CA ARG A 228 23.16 -32.19 16.96
C ARG A 228 22.31 -31.04 16.38
N ALA A 229 21.89 -31.12 15.11
CA ALA A 229 21.02 -30.12 14.50
C ALA A 229 19.59 -30.68 14.38
N ASN A 230 18.61 -29.93 14.86
CA ASN A 230 17.20 -30.32 14.93
C ASN A 230 16.63 -30.52 13.49
N PRO A 231 16.33 -31.77 13.07
CA PRO A 231 16.12 -32.10 11.65
C PRO A 231 14.79 -31.58 11.07
N THR A 232 13.83 -31.17 11.92
CA THR A 232 12.53 -30.64 11.49
C THR A 232 12.61 -29.17 11.04
N ALA A 233 13.55 -28.38 11.57
CA ALA A 233 13.73 -26.96 11.20
C ALA A 233 14.49 -26.76 9.88
N THR A 234 15.35 -27.71 9.50
CA THR A 234 16.18 -27.63 8.28
C THR A 234 15.44 -28.14 7.02
N ALA A 235 14.44 -29.01 7.19
CA ALA A 235 13.60 -29.48 6.10
C ALA A 235 12.56 -28.43 5.66
N ALA A 236 12.02 -27.66 6.61
CA ALA A 236 11.04 -26.60 6.31
C ALA A 236 11.68 -25.38 5.62
N SER A 237 12.92 -25.03 5.97
CA SER A 237 13.63 -23.87 5.40
C SER A 237 14.19 -24.11 3.98
N SER A 238 14.50 -25.36 3.63
CA SER A 238 14.98 -25.71 2.28
C SER A 238 13.84 -25.83 1.26
N ALA A 239 12.66 -26.32 1.67
CA ALA A 239 11.48 -26.39 0.81
C ALA A 239 10.88 -25.00 0.46
N ALA A 240 10.96 -24.04 1.38
CA ALA A 240 10.48 -22.67 1.12
C ALA A 240 11.39 -21.90 0.14
N GLY A 241 12.69 -22.20 0.11
CA GLY A 241 13.65 -21.54 -0.77
C GLY A 241 13.51 -21.92 -2.25
N THR A 242 13.19 -23.19 -2.54
CA THR A 242 13.05 -23.70 -3.91
C THR A 242 11.73 -23.28 -4.56
N VAL A 243 10.64 -23.25 -3.79
CA VAL A 243 9.33 -22.75 -4.25
C VAL A 243 9.39 -21.26 -4.59
N ALA A 244 10.13 -20.46 -3.83
CA ALA A 244 10.28 -19.02 -4.07
C ALA A 244 11.12 -18.70 -5.32
N ASP A 245 12.17 -19.48 -5.61
CA ASP A 245 13.01 -19.29 -6.80
C ASP A 245 12.33 -19.76 -8.10
N GLU A 246 11.47 -20.78 -8.05
CA GLU A 246 10.70 -21.23 -9.20
C GLU A 246 9.49 -20.34 -9.52
N ILE A 247 8.83 -19.78 -8.51
CA ILE A 247 7.78 -18.76 -8.70
C ILE A 247 8.38 -17.50 -9.35
N GLY A 248 9.58 -17.07 -8.94
CA GLY A 248 10.28 -15.95 -9.56
C GLY A 248 10.64 -16.18 -11.04
N LYS A 249 11.01 -17.41 -11.41
CA LYS A 249 11.28 -17.78 -12.82
C LYS A 249 10.01 -17.92 -13.65
N ALA A 250 8.91 -18.39 -13.07
CA ALA A 250 7.66 -18.61 -13.79
C ALA A 250 6.89 -17.31 -14.12
N ILE A 251 7.13 -16.23 -13.38
CA ILE A 251 6.52 -14.91 -13.61
C ILE A 251 7.46 -13.97 -14.41
N GLY A 252 8.66 -14.44 -14.80
CA GLY A 252 9.57 -13.72 -15.70
C GLY A 252 10.33 -12.55 -15.09
N ILE A 253 10.39 -12.43 -13.76
CA ILE A 253 11.06 -11.33 -13.05
C ILE A 253 12.14 -11.90 -12.11
N PRO A 254 13.42 -11.93 -12.51
CA PRO A 254 14.51 -12.41 -11.66
C PRO A 254 14.67 -11.51 -10.42
N GLY A 255 14.57 -12.09 -9.21
CA GLY A 255 14.90 -11.39 -7.95
C GLY A 255 13.76 -11.18 -6.94
N MET A 256 12.51 -11.50 -7.30
CA MET A 256 11.35 -11.32 -6.41
C MET A 256 11.32 -12.28 -5.19
N GLY A 257 12.12 -13.35 -5.21
CA GLY A 257 12.27 -14.30 -4.09
C GLY A 257 12.91 -13.71 -2.83
N ARG A 258 13.51 -12.52 -2.89
CA ARG A 258 13.96 -11.76 -1.69
C ARG A 258 12.83 -10.92 -1.09
N PHE A 259 11.90 -10.45 -1.90
CA PHE A 259 10.76 -9.63 -1.48
C PHE A 259 9.70 -10.47 -0.75
N ALA A 260 9.35 -11.65 -1.29
CA ALA A 260 8.41 -12.57 -0.65
C ALA A 260 8.92 -13.13 0.69
N ARG A 261 10.25 -13.35 0.82
CA ARG A 261 10.88 -13.77 2.08
C ARG A 261 10.73 -12.73 3.20
N ASN A 262 10.86 -11.45 2.88
CA ASN A 262 10.75 -10.38 3.86
C ASN A 262 9.28 -10.08 4.24
N LEU A 263 8.35 -10.23 3.31
CA LEU A 263 6.92 -10.03 3.57
C LEU A 263 6.34 -11.12 4.49
N ILE A 264 6.71 -12.39 4.24
CA ILE A 264 6.26 -13.53 5.06
C ILE A 264 6.95 -13.52 6.43
N GLY A 265 8.22 -13.09 6.50
CA GLY A 265 8.93 -12.93 7.78
C GLY A 265 8.40 -11.80 8.66
N GLY A 266 7.78 -10.76 8.08
CA GLY A 266 7.13 -9.67 8.80
C GLY A 266 5.73 -10.01 9.33
N LEU A 267 5.05 -10.98 8.72
CA LEU A 267 3.71 -11.47 9.13
C LEU A 267 3.75 -12.55 10.22
N MET A 268 4.93 -13.08 10.55
CA MET A 268 5.15 -14.09 11.61
C MET A 268 5.90 -13.54 12.84
N ARG A 269 5.91 -12.22 13.04
CA ARG A 269 6.33 -11.57 14.29
C ARG A 269 5.18 -10.86 14.96
#